data_AF-A0A7S0EAE3-F1
#
_entry.id   AF-A0A7S0EAE3-F1
#
_cell.length_a   1.000
_cell.length_b   1.000
_cell.length_c   1.000
_cell.angle_alpha   90.00
_cell.angle_beta   90.00
_cell.angle_gamma   90.00
#
_symmetry.space_group_name_H-M   'P 1'
#
loop_
_entity.id
_entity.type
_entity.pdbx_description
1 polymer ?
#
loop_
_entity_poly.entity_id
_entity_poly.type
_entity_poly.pdbx_seq_one_letter_code
_entity_poly.pdbx_strand_id
1 'polypeptide(L)'
;AATTAAAAATTVATTAAAPPVTPVTPGGGGVCQPTMSTYSLLTSLSCLNLNYHVEHHDFAQVPWSRLPAIKAAAPEFYAALEQSPGFVYTMREWLLRGEGWDYGCAPPGEGQEALGREAW
;
A
#
# COMPACT_ATOMS: atom_id res chain seq x y z
N ALA A 1 37.66 -26.96 -33.13
CA ALA A 1 37.09 -27.29 -31.82
C ALA A 1 35.78 -26.54 -31.67
N ALA A 2 34.68 -27.27 -31.49
CA ALA A 2 33.33 -26.76 -31.38
C ALA A 2 32.98 -26.46 -29.92
N THR A 3 32.15 -25.45 -29.68
CA THR A 3 31.25 -25.38 -28.51
C THR A 3 30.20 -24.30 -28.74
N THR A 4 29.08 -24.65 -29.35
CA THR A 4 27.84 -23.89 -29.25
C THR A 4 27.02 -24.51 -28.12
N ALA A 5 26.93 -23.82 -26.99
CA ALA A 5 26.09 -24.22 -25.87
C ALA A 5 24.63 -23.81 -26.16
N ALA A 6 23.73 -24.79 -26.16
CA ALA A 6 22.29 -24.58 -26.30
C ALA A 6 21.73 -23.93 -25.03
N ALA A 7 21.06 -22.78 -25.17
CA ALA A 7 20.31 -22.16 -24.10
C ALA A 7 18.97 -22.90 -23.93
N ALA A 8 18.77 -23.57 -22.80
CA ALA A 8 17.50 -24.17 -22.43
C ALA A 8 16.50 -23.05 -22.10
N ALA A 9 15.38 -23.01 -22.83
CA ALA A 9 14.26 -22.14 -22.51
C ALA A 9 13.53 -22.70 -21.29
N THR A 10 13.63 -21.99 -20.15
CA THR A 10 12.81 -22.26 -18.97
C THR A 10 11.45 -21.62 -19.16
N THR A 11 10.42 -22.45 -19.33
CA THR A 11 9.01 -22.05 -19.32
C THR A 11 8.66 -21.52 -17.92
N VAL A 12 8.29 -20.25 -17.80
CA VAL A 12 7.74 -19.70 -16.56
C VAL A 12 6.29 -20.15 -16.45
N ALA A 13 6.02 -20.99 -15.45
CA ALA A 13 4.68 -21.36 -15.05
C ALA A 13 3.93 -20.11 -14.54
N THR A 14 2.73 -19.88 -15.06
CA THR A 14 1.75 -18.93 -14.53
C THR A 14 1.44 -19.27 -13.08
N THR A 15 1.91 -18.45 -12.14
CA THR A 15 1.60 -18.63 -10.73
C THR A 15 0.19 -18.12 -10.40
N ALA A 16 -0.54 -19.00 -9.73
CA ALA A 16 -1.83 -18.84 -9.08
C ALA A 16 -2.10 -17.46 -8.46
N ALA A 17 -3.39 -17.11 -8.43
CA ALA A 17 -3.92 -15.98 -7.67
C ALA A 17 -3.35 -15.95 -6.25
N ALA A 18 -2.87 -14.79 -5.84
CA ALA A 18 -2.34 -14.58 -4.50
C ALA A 18 -3.40 -14.96 -3.44
N PRO A 19 -2.98 -15.57 -2.32
CA PRO A 19 -3.89 -15.90 -1.23
C PRO A 19 -4.54 -14.62 -0.69
N PRO A 20 -5.80 -14.69 -0.18
CA PRO A 20 -6.43 -13.54 0.45
C PRO A 20 -5.57 -13.10 1.63
N VAL A 21 -5.16 -11.83 1.62
CA VAL A 21 -4.45 -11.22 2.74
C VAL A 21 -5.39 -11.23 3.94
N THR A 22 -5.16 -12.16 4.88
CA THR A 22 -5.93 -12.18 6.12
C THR A 22 -5.53 -10.99 6.98
N PRO A 23 -6.50 -10.24 7.51
CA PRO A 23 -6.20 -9.13 8.40
C PRO A 23 -5.49 -9.60 9.66
N VAL A 24 -4.44 -8.88 10.06
CA VAL A 24 -3.86 -9.03 11.40
C VAL A 24 -4.73 -8.21 12.35
N THR A 25 -5.14 -8.79 13.47
CA THR A 25 -5.88 -8.09 14.54
C THR A 25 -5.12 -8.21 15.85
N PRO A 26 -4.58 -7.13 16.43
CA PRO A 26 -4.22 -7.12 17.84
C PRO A 26 -5.47 -6.72 18.65
N GLY A 27 -6.08 -7.67 19.35
CA GLY A 27 -6.94 -7.35 20.50
C GLY A 27 -8.44 -7.10 20.28
N GLY A 28 -9.02 -7.36 19.10
CA GLY A 28 -10.49 -7.34 18.95
C GLY A 28 -10.99 -7.22 17.51
N GLY A 29 -11.30 -8.34 16.86
CA GLY A 29 -12.22 -8.51 15.72
C GLY A 29 -12.13 -7.67 14.44
N GLY A 30 -11.25 -6.67 14.32
CA GLY A 30 -11.16 -5.78 13.15
C GLY A 30 -9.89 -5.98 12.30
N VAL A 31 -9.97 -5.61 11.02
CA VAL A 31 -8.83 -5.59 10.10
C VAL A 31 -7.93 -4.41 10.46
N CYS A 32 -6.71 -4.66 10.91
CA CYS A 32 -5.74 -3.61 11.25
C CYS A 32 -4.63 -3.58 10.18
N GLN A 33 -4.46 -2.43 9.54
CA GLN A 33 -3.44 -2.14 8.54
C GLN A 33 -2.48 -1.07 9.09
N PRO A 34 -1.42 -1.47 9.81
CA PRO A 34 -0.55 -0.53 10.53
C PRO A 34 0.26 0.41 9.61
N THR A 35 0.32 0.09 8.31
CA THR A 35 1.08 0.82 7.29
C THR A 35 0.15 1.15 6.13
N MET A 36 0.04 2.43 5.77
CA MET A 36 -0.84 2.88 4.68
C MET A 36 -0.10 3.76 3.68
N SER A 37 -0.45 3.63 2.41
CA SER A 37 -0.01 4.55 1.36
C SER A 37 -0.96 5.75 1.27
N THR A 38 -0.46 6.91 0.84
CA THR A 38 -1.24 8.13 0.60
C THR A 38 -1.11 8.51 -0.87
N TYR A 39 -2.11 8.27 -1.72
CA TYR A 39 -2.00 8.60 -3.15
C TYR A 39 -2.58 9.99 -3.45
N SER A 40 -1.76 11.02 -3.31
CA SER A 40 -2.09 12.40 -3.71
C SER A 40 -0.91 13.01 -4.44
N LEU A 41 -1.17 13.79 -5.49
CA LEU A 41 -0.13 14.45 -6.28
C LEU A 41 0.75 15.36 -5.42
N LEU A 42 0.14 16.17 -4.55
CA LEU A 42 0.88 17.10 -3.69
C LEU A 42 1.78 16.36 -2.70
N THR A 43 1.28 15.26 -2.12
CA THR A 43 2.05 14.40 -1.22
C THR A 43 3.19 13.72 -2.00
N SER A 44 2.92 13.21 -3.20
CA SER A 44 3.92 12.61 -4.09
C SER A 44 5.05 13.57 -4.44
N LEU A 45 4.73 14.82 -4.75
CA LEU A 45 5.74 15.85 -5.02
C LEU A 45 6.54 16.19 -3.77
N SER A 46 5.90 16.30 -2.61
CA SER A 46 6.54 16.68 -1.35
C SER A 46 7.41 15.56 -0.76
N CYS A 47 6.99 14.32 -0.92
CA CYS A 47 7.64 13.13 -0.35
C CYS A 47 8.45 12.35 -1.37
N LEU A 48 8.63 12.88 -2.58
CA LEU A 48 9.32 12.19 -3.66
C LEU A 48 8.76 10.76 -3.82
N ASN A 49 7.45 10.59 -4.02
CA ASN A 49 6.77 9.28 -4.12
C ASN A 49 6.93 8.28 -2.95
N LEU A 50 7.61 8.61 -1.85
CA LEU A 50 7.70 7.71 -0.66
C LEU A 50 6.37 7.57 0.10
N ASN A 51 5.35 8.32 -0.32
CA ASN A 51 3.95 8.15 0.07
C ASN A 51 3.29 6.88 -0.47
N TYR A 52 3.91 6.22 -1.46
CA TYR A 52 3.64 4.82 -1.82
C TYR A 52 4.28 3.92 -0.76
N HIS A 53 3.79 4.04 0.48
CA HIS A 53 4.48 3.57 1.67
C HIS A 53 4.47 2.05 1.76
N VAL A 54 3.32 1.42 1.49
CA VAL A 54 3.22 -0.05 1.46
C VAL A 54 4.12 -0.62 0.37
N GLU A 55 4.10 -0.04 -0.84
CA GLU A 55 4.96 -0.46 -1.95
C GLU A 55 6.45 -0.31 -1.61
N HIS A 56 6.82 0.73 -0.87
CA HIS A 56 8.19 0.91 -0.40
C HIS A 56 8.59 -0.14 0.63
N HIS A 57 7.71 -0.51 1.57
CA HIS A 57 8.00 -1.56 2.55
C HIS A 57 8.10 -2.95 1.90
N ASP A 58 7.29 -3.24 0.88
CA ASP A 58 7.38 -4.48 0.11
C ASP A 58 8.68 -4.53 -0.72
N PHE A 59 9.08 -3.39 -1.30
CA PHE A 59 10.23 -3.28 -2.20
C PHE A 59 11.22 -2.20 -1.75
N ALA A 60 11.79 -2.34 -0.55
CA ALA A 60 12.66 -1.33 0.07
C ALA A 60 13.91 -0.97 -0.75
N GLN A 61 14.31 -1.82 -1.70
CA GLN A 61 15.44 -1.58 -2.60
C GLN A 61 15.07 -0.82 -3.88
N VAL A 62 13.77 -0.67 -4.18
CA VAL A 62 13.30 0.06 -5.36
C VAL A 62 13.33 1.56 -5.06
N PRO A 63 13.96 2.38 -5.91
CA PRO A 63 13.99 3.81 -5.70
C PRO A 63 12.60 4.41 -5.79
N TRP A 64 12.40 5.47 -5.03
CA TRP A 64 11.15 6.21 -4.90
C TRP A 64 10.49 6.58 -6.24
N SER A 65 11.28 6.92 -7.25
CA SER A 65 10.81 7.29 -8.58
C SER A 65 10.10 6.15 -9.34
N ARG A 66 10.25 4.90 -8.90
CA ARG A 66 9.64 3.71 -9.52
C ARG A 66 8.46 3.13 -8.74
N LEU A 67 8.19 3.62 -7.54
CA LEU A 67 7.08 3.12 -6.71
C LEU A 67 5.70 3.22 -7.39
N PRO A 68 5.38 4.29 -8.17
CA PRO A 68 4.12 4.33 -8.91
C PRO A 68 3.96 3.19 -9.91
N ALA A 69 5.06 2.71 -10.51
CA ALA A 69 5.02 1.59 -11.44
C ALA A 69 4.74 0.25 -10.75
N ILE A 70 5.17 0.08 -9.49
CA ILE A 70 4.85 -1.12 -8.70
C ILE A 70 3.35 -1.20 -8.46
N LYS A 71 2.75 -0.10 -7.98
CA LYS A 71 1.29 -0.04 -7.75
C LYS A 71 0.51 -0.38 -9.02
N ALA A 72 0.94 0.16 -10.15
CA ALA A 72 0.30 -0.06 -11.44
C ALA A 72 0.46 -1.51 -11.94
N ALA A 73 1.56 -2.18 -11.61
CA ALA A 73 1.84 -3.54 -12.04
C ALA A 73 1.08 -4.61 -11.23
N ALA A 74 0.66 -4.29 -10.00
CA ALA A 74 0.09 -5.25 -9.05
C ALA A 74 -1.17 -4.69 -8.35
N PRO A 75 -2.19 -4.19 -9.09
CA PRO A 75 -3.38 -3.59 -8.49
C PRO A 75 -4.15 -4.54 -7.58
N GLU A 76 -4.11 -5.85 -7.83
CA GLU A 76 -4.76 -6.87 -7.01
C GLU A 76 -4.24 -6.93 -5.57
N PHE A 77 -3.03 -6.43 -5.31
CA PHE A 77 -2.45 -6.35 -3.97
C PHE A 77 -2.73 -5.01 -3.28
N TYR A 78 -2.86 -3.92 -4.05
CA TYR A 78 -2.88 -2.55 -3.49
C TYR A 78 -4.22 -1.82 -3.60
N ALA A 79 -5.16 -2.29 -4.44
CA ALA A 79 -6.42 -1.59 -4.68
C ALA A 79 -7.40 -1.71 -3.50
N ALA A 80 -7.36 -2.83 -2.77
CA ALA A 80 -8.25 -3.11 -1.64
C ALA A 80 -7.67 -2.67 -0.27
N LEU A 81 -6.42 -2.20 -0.24
CA LEU A 81 -5.79 -1.72 1.00
C LEU A 81 -6.35 -0.37 1.43
N GLU A 82 -6.37 -0.15 2.74
CA GLU A 82 -6.70 1.13 3.33
C GLU A 82 -5.64 2.19 2.94
N GLN A 83 -6.09 3.42 2.70
CA GLN A 83 -5.24 4.48 2.13
C GLN A 83 -5.32 5.72 2.99
N SER A 84 -4.21 6.15 3.55
CA SER A 84 -4.19 7.38 4.34
C SER A 84 -4.65 8.57 3.50
N PRO A 85 -5.55 9.43 4.01
CA PRO A 85 -6.09 10.55 3.25
C PRO A 85 -5.16 11.77 3.37
N GLY A 86 -3.95 11.55 3.89
CA GLY A 86 -2.89 12.52 4.01
C GLY A 86 -2.78 13.18 5.38
N PHE A 87 -1.68 13.88 5.55
CA PHE A 87 -1.24 14.46 6.82
C PHE A 87 -2.28 15.38 7.48
N VAL A 88 -2.96 16.22 6.70
CA VAL A 88 -3.92 17.19 7.25
C VAL A 88 -5.09 16.49 7.94
N TYR A 89 -5.62 15.43 7.34
CA TYR A 89 -6.69 14.64 7.95
C TYR A 89 -6.19 13.94 9.22
N THR A 90 -5.04 13.26 9.15
CA THR A 90 -4.42 12.59 10.31
C THR A 90 -4.26 13.57 11.47
N MET A 91 -3.72 14.76 11.22
CA MET A 91 -3.53 15.79 12.24
C MET A 91 -4.87 16.30 12.78
N ARG A 92 -5.88 16.52 11.93
CA ARG A 92 -7.22 16.94 12.36
C ARG A 92 -7.87 15.90 13.26
N GLU A 93 -7.90 14.63 12.86
CA GLU A 93 -8.53 13.57 13.65
C GLU A 93 -7.84 13.42 15.00
N TRP A 94 -6.50 13.42 15.02
CA TRP A 94 -5.75 13.37 16.26
C TRP A 94 -6.04 14.58 17.17
N LEU A 95 -6.11 15.79 16.62
CA LEU A 95 -6.45 16.99 17.41
C LEU A 95 -7.87 16.96 17.98
N LEU A 96 -8.83 16.36 17.26
CA LEU A 96 -10.23 16.31 17.68
C LEU A 96 -10.54 15.16 18.66
N ARG A 97 -9.83 14.03 18.51
CA ARG A 97 -10.12 12.78 19.24
C ARG A 97 -9.04 12.41 20.26
N GLY A 98 -7.87 13.05 20.21
CA GLY A 98 -6.75 12.82 21.12
C GLY A 98 -6.18 11.41 21.04
N GLU A 99 -5.76 10.88 22.19
CA GLU A 99 -5.13 9.55 22.32
C GLU A 99 -6.08 8.37 22.03
N GLY A 100 -7.39 8.62 21.96
CA GLY A 100 -8.38 7.59 21.64
C GLY A 100 -8.51 7.27 20.14
N TRP A 101 -7.78 7.97 19.28
CA TRP A 101 -7.81 7.74 17.84
C TRP A 101 -6.71 6.79 17.40
N ASP A 102 -7.09 5.74 16.66
CA ASP A 102 -6.19 4.74 16.12
C ASP A 102 -5.95 4.96 14.62
N TYR A 103 -4.69 4.97 14.21
CA TYR A 103 -4.29 5.15 12.82
C TYR A 103 -4.09 3.78 12.14
N GLY A 104 -4.96 3.47 11.17
CA GLY A 104 -4.88 2.24 10.37
C GLY A 104 -5.54 1.03 11.03
N CYS A 105 -6.09 1.17 12.23
CA CYS A 105 -6.82 0.09 12.93
C CYS A 105 -8.17 0.59 13.47
N ALA A 106 -8.71 1.64 12.85
CA ALA A 106 -10.02 2.19 13.20
C ALA A 106 -11.13 1.15 12.98
N PRO A 107 -12.17 1.13 13.84
CA PRO A 107 -13.27 0.19 13.68
C PRO A 107 -13.99 0.39 12.33
N PRO A 108 -14.54 -0.69 11.73
CA PRO A 108 -15.26 -0.61 10.46
C PRO A 108 -16.39 0.43 10.55
N GLY A 109 -16.44 1.37 9.61
CA GLY A 109 -17.44 2.46 9.58
C GLY A 109 -17.01 3.76 10.28
N GLU A 110 -15.90 3.76 11.04
CA GLU A 110 -15.23 4.98 11.53
C GLU A 110 -13.89 5.24 10.81
N GLY A 111 -13.30 4.19 10.22
CA GLY A 111 -12.16 4.25 9.31
C GLY A 111 -12.59 4.30 7.84
N GLN A 112 -12.40 5.47 7.23
CA GLN A 112 -12.12 5.64 5.79
C GLN A 112 -13.14 5.27 4.70
N GLU A 113 -14.43 5.07 4.98
CA GLU A 113 -15.41 4.98 3.88
C GLU A 113 -15.72 6.34 3.19
N ALA A 114 -15.25 7.47 3.74
CA ALA A 114 -15.75 8.79 3.35
C ALA A 114 -14.88 9.63 2.39
N LEU A 115 -13.60 9.31 2.16
CA LEU A 115 -12.69 10.22 1.42
C LEU A 115 -12.03 9.62 0.16
N GLY A 116 -12.22 8.32 -0.11
CA GLY A 116 -11.49 7.58 -1.14
C GLY A 116 -12.05 7.61 -2.57
N ARG A 117 -13.03 8.45 -2.91
CA ARG A 117 -13.55 8.52 -4.29
C ARG A 117 -13.22 9.80 -5.05
N GLU A 118 -12.66 10.81 -4.39
CA GLU A 118 -12.40 12.12 -4.99
C GLU A 118 -11.09 12.71 -4.41
N ALA A 119 -9.95 12.08 -4.65
CA ALA A 119 -8.64 12.65 -4.31
C ALA A 119 -8.06 13.35 -5.56
N TRP A 120 -8.01 14.67 -5.49
CA TRP A 120 -7.40 15.59 -6.45
C TRP A 120 -5.89 15.39 -6.60
#